data_AF-A0A7W0SHT2-F1
#
_entry.id   AF-A0A7W0SHT2-F1
#
_cell.length_a   1.000
_cell.length_b   1.000
_cell.length_c   1.000
_cell.angle_alpha   90.00
_cell.angle_beta   90.00
_cell.angle_gamma   90.00
#
_symmetry.space_group_name_H-M   'P 1'
#
loop_
_entity.id
_entity.type
_entity.pdbx_description
1 polymer ?
#
loop_
_entity_poly.entity_id
_entity_poly.type
_entity_poly.pdbx_seq_one_letter_code
_entity_poly.pdbx_strand_id
1 'polypeptide(L)'
;MSEAVPILIVVLVVVVAGGIITYQHQRKLERQRELRSLALGQRLDFSLEDPFDTTGEPFSLFQKGDGRGVENVMWGFWQGLEVRVFDYWY
;
A
#
# COMPACT_ATOMS: atom_id res chain seq x y z
N MET A 1 -25.96 -35.06 15.24
CA MET A 1 -25.97 -33.63 14.87
C MET A 1 -24.74 -32.85 15.38
N SER A 2 -23.70 -33.50 15.94
CA SER A 2 -22.54 -32.83 16.54
C SER A 2 -21.37 -32.55 15.57
N GLU A 3 -21.17 -33.36 14.52
CA GLU A 3 -19.99 -33.24 13.66
C GLU A 3 -20.14 -32.25 12.48
N ALA A 4 -21.37 -31.89 12.11
CA ALA A 4 -21.60 -30.93 11.03
C ALA A 4 -21.33 -29.48 11.47
N VAL A 5 -21.52 -29.18 12.76
CA VAL A 5 -21.32 -27.84 13.34
C VAL A 5 -19.87 -27.36 13.19
N PRO A 6 -18.82 -28.13 13.58
CA PRO A 6 -17.45 -27.68 13.41
C PRO A 6 -17.08 -27.49 11.93
N ILE A 7 -17.57 -28.33 11.02
CA ILE A 7 -17.35 -28.17 9.58
C ILE A 7 -17.97 -26.87 9.07
N LEU A 8 -19.21 -26.58 9.45
CA LEU A 8 -19.90 -25.34 9.10
C LEU A 8 -19.15 -24.10 9.61
N ILE A 9 -18.61 -24.15 10.83
CA ILE A 9 -17.81 -23.05 11.40
C ILE A 9 -16.54 -22.84 10.58
N VAL A 10 -15.82 -23.90 10.23
CA VAL A 10 -14.59 -23.78 9.41
C VAL A 10 -14.90 -23.19 8.04
N VAL A 11 -15.96 -23.67 7.37
CA VAL A 11 -16.38 -23.12 6.08
C VAL A 11 -16.73 -21.63 6.20
N LEU A 12 -17.47 -21.24 7.24
CA LEU A 12 -17.80 -19.84 7.48
C LEU A 12 -16.55 -18.98 7.67
N VAL A 13 -15.59 -19.43 8.49
CA VAL A 13 -14.33 -18.70 8.73
C VAL A 13 -13.55 -18.51 7.42
N VAL A 14 -13.46 -19.56 6.58
CA VAL A 14 -12.76 -19.48 5.29
C VAL A 14 -13.44 -18.49 4.35
N VAL A 15 -14.77 -18.52 4.26
CA VAL A 15 -15.55 -17.60 3.41
C VAL A 15 -15.36 -16.16 3.88
N VAL A 16 -15.45 -15.90 5.18
CA VAL A 16 -15.26 -14.55 5.75
C VAL A 16 -13.83 -14.06 5.54
N ALA A 17 -12.82 -14.88 5.84
CA ALA A 17 -11.41 -14.52 5.64
C ALA A 17 -11.11 -14.24 4.17
N GLY A 18 -11.61 -15.08 3.24
CA GLY A 18 -11.48 -14.85 1.81
C GLY A 18 -12.18 -13.56 1.35
N GLY A 19 -13.36 -13.26 1.88
CA GLY A 19 -14.06 -12.00 1.63
C GLY A 19 -13.27 -10.77 2.09
N ILE A 20 -12.66 -10.83 3.28
CA ILE A 20 -11.84 -9.73 3.81
C ILE A 20 -10.60 -9.50 2.95
N ILE A 21 -9.86 -10.57 2.63
CA ILE A 21 -8.63 -10.49 1.83
C ILE A 21 -8.92 -9.90 0.45
N THR A 22 -9.96 -10.39 -0.23
CA THR A 22 -10.33 -9.91 -1.57
C THR A 22 -10.77 -8.44 -1.54
N TYR A 23 -11.55 -8.05 -0.54
CA TYR A 23 -11.96 -6.66 -0.35
C TYR A 23 -10.77 -5.72 -0.11
N GLN A 24 -9.85 -6.09 0.80
CA GLN A 24 -8.64 -5.30 1.06
C GLN A 24 -7.75 -5.18 -0.19
N HIS A 25 -7.62 -6.27 -0.95
CA HIS A 25 -6.84 -6.26 -2.18
C HIS A 25 -7.45 -5.31 -3.24
N GLN A 26 -8.76 -5.33 -3.42
CA GLN A 26 -9.44 -4.41 -4.34
C GLN A 26 -9.23 -2.95 -3.94
N ARG A 27 -9.36 -2.63 -2.65
CA ARG A 27 -9.11 -1.27 -2.16
C ARG A 27 -7.66 -0.82 -2.35
N LYS A 28 -6.70 -1.73 -2.17
CA LYS A 28 -5.28 -1.43 -2.44
C LYS A 28 -5.08 -1.07 -3.92
N LEU A 29 -5.65 -1.87 -4.83
CA LEU A 29 -5.56 -1.61 -6.27
C LEU A 29 -6.26 -0.30 -6.69
N GLU A 30 -7.41 0.00 -6.10
CA GLU A 30 -8.15 1.24 -6.36
C GLU A 30 -7.34 2.47 -5.96
N ARG A 31 -6.80 2.48 -4.73
CA ARG A 31 -5.89 3.54 -4.25
C ARG A 31 -4.68 3.71 -5.17
N GLN A 32 -4.04 2.61 -5.58
CA GLN A 32 -2.88 2.67 -6.48
C GLN A 32 -3.21 3.28 -7.84
N ARG A 33 -4.42 3.02 -8.38
CA ARG A 33 -4.88 3.63 -9.62
C ARG A 33 -5.14 5.13 -9.46
N GLU A 34 -5.75 5.53 -8.35
CA GLU A 34 -5.96 6.94 -8.02
C GLU A 34 -4.64 7.70 -7.86
N LEU A 35 -3.67 7.12 -7.15
CA LEU A 35 -2.34 7.74 -6.99
C LEU A 35 -1.63 7.87 -8.35
N ARG A 36 -1.70 6.84 -9.20
CA ARG A 36 -1.14 6.91 -10.55
C ARG A 36 -1.81 7.98 -11.40
N SER A 37 -3.13 8.13 -11.33
CA SER A 37 -3.84 9.16 -12.10
C SER A 37 -3.52 10.56 -11.60
N LEU A 38 -3.36 10.74 -10.28
CA LEU A 38 -2.91 11.98 -9.66
C LEU A 38 -1.49 12.36 -10.11
N ALA A 39 -0.55 11.40 -10.09
CA ALA A 39 0.81 11.61 -10.57
C ALA A 39 0.82 12.09 -12.03
N LEU A 40 0.11 11.38 -12.91
CA LEU A 40 -0.03 11.75 -14.32
C LEU A 40 -0.62 13.16 -14.50
N GLY A 41 -1.66 13.50 -13.72
CA GLY A 41 -2.28 14.83 -13.74
C GLY A 41 -1.34 15.96 -13.33
N GLN A 42 -0.36 15.67 -12.49
CA GLN A 42 0.66 16.62 -12.03
C GLN A 42 1.98 16.53 -12.82
N ARG A 43 2.05 15.68 -13.86
CA ARG A 43 3.28 15.37 -14.61
C ARG A 43 4.42 14.85 -13.72
N LEU A 44 4.04 14.09 -12.69
CA LEU A 44 4.95 13.32 -11.86
C LEU A 44 5.04 11.90 -12.40
N ASP A 45 6.20 11.29 -12.21
CA ASP A 45 6.41 9.86 -12.39
C ASP A 45 5.81 9.09 -11.21
N PHE A 46 5.53 7.79 -11.41
CA PHE A 46 4.92 6.92 -10.40
C PHE A 46 5.49 5.51 -10.43
N SER A 47 5.76 4.94 -9.26
CA SER A 47 6.17 3.57 -9.04
C SER A 47 5.46 2.98 -7.81
N LEU A 48 5.16 1.68 -7.85
CA LEU A 48 4.66 0.96 -6.68
C LEU A 48 5.75 0.73 -5.64
N GLU A 49 6.97 0.48 -6.10
CA GLU A 49 8.16 0.25 -5.27
C GLU A 49 8.98 1.53 -5.17
N ASP A 50 9.91 1.58 -4.22
CA ASP A 50 10.82 2.71 -4.01
C ASP A 50 12.10 2.57 -4.84
N PRO A 51 12.29 3.37 -5.91
CA PRO A 51 13.48 3.28 -6.75
C PRO A 51 14.66 4.10 -6.18
N PHE A 52 14.49 4.78 -5.03
CA PHE A 52 15.46 5.75 -4.52
C PHE A 52 16.11 5.37 -3.18
N ASP A 53 15.74 4.23 -2.58
CA ASP A 53 16.14 3.87 -1.21
C ASP A 53 15.84 5.01 -0.21
N THR A 54 14.61 5.52 -0.26
CA THR A 54 14.12 6.68 0.50
C THR A 54 14.30 6.48 2.01
N THR A 55 14.26 5.25 2.51
CA THR A 55 14.51 4.96 3.94
C THR A 55 15.94 5.25 4.38
N GLY A 56 16.90 5.37 3.45
CA GLY A 56 18.29 5.75 3.72
C GLY A 56 18.48 7.24 3.99
N GLU A 57 17.48 8.07 3.71
CA GLU A 57 17.53 9.52 3.94
C GLU A 57 17.57 9.85 5.44
N PRO A 58 18.20 10.97 5.85
CA PRO A 58 18.49 11.27 7.26
C PRO A 58 17.28 11.81 8.04
N PHE A 59 16.08 11.32 7.75
CA PHE A 59 14.87 11.67 8.50
C PHE A 59 14.66 10.71 9.67
N SER A 60 14.45 11.25 10.87
CA SER A 60 14.20 10.44 12.08
C SER A 60 12.96 9.56 11.99
N LEU A 61 11.98 9.94 11.15
CA LEU A 61 10.79 9.13 10.87
C LEU A 61 11.17 7.76 10.31
N PHE A 62 12.16 7.69 9.42
CA PHE A 62 12.62 6.45 8.79
C PHE A 62 13.41 5.54 9.72
N GLN A 63 13.62 5.94 10.97
CA GLN A 63 14.23 5.10 12.00
C GLN A 63 13.17 4.40 12.88
N LYS A 64 11.87 4.68 12.69
CA LYS A 64 10.80 4.06 13.47
C LYS A 64 10.41 2.68 12.94
N GLY A 65 10.06 1.78 13.86
CA GLY A 65 9.59 0.42 13.60
C GLY A 65 10.63 -0.54 13.01
N ASP A 66 10.31 -1.83 13.10
CA ASP A 66 11.07 -2.92 12.48
C ASP A 66 10.33 -3.39 11.23
N GLY A 67 11.08 -3.68 10.15
CA GLY A 67 10.48 -4.16 8.91
C GLY A 67 9.77 -3.09 8.07
N ARG A 68 10.08 -1.81 8.28
CA ARG A 68 9.56 -0.65 7.52
C ARG A 68 9.79 -0.70 6.02
N GLY A 69 9.01 0.10 5.29
CA GLY A 69 9.22 0.30 3.86
C GLY A 69 8.50 1.51 3.29
N VAL A 70 8.74 1.75 2.00
CA VAL A 70 8.17 2.84 1.21
C VAL A 70 7.49 2.23 -0.01
N GLU A 71 6.25 2.66 -0.29
CA GLU A 71 5.50 2.25 -1.48
C GLU A 71 4.75 3.44 -2.12
N ASN A 72 4.20 3.22 -3.31
CA ASN A 72 3.38 4.19 -4.05
C ASN A 72 4.11 5.54 -4.26
N VAL A 73 5.36 5.48 -4.71
CA VAL A 73 6.26 6.63 -4.86
C VAL A 73 5.89 7.46 -6.09
N MET A 74 5.74 8.76 -5.90
CA MET A 74 5.60 9.78 -6.93
C MET A 74 6.79 10.74 -6.87
N TRP A 75 7.35 11.12 -8.02
CA TRP A 75 8.47 12.08 -8.05
C TRP A 75 8.47 12.94 -9.31
N GLY A 76 9.14 14.08 -9.25
CA GLY A 76 9.27 15.02 -10.36
C GLY A 76 9.33 16.46 -9.87
N PHE A 77 8.95 17.41 -10.72
CA PHE A 77 8.92 18.82 -10.36
C PHE A 77 7.49 19.31 -10.16
N TRP A 78 7.21 19.87 -8.99
CA TRP A 78 5.95 20.52 -8.67
C TRP A 78 6.19 21.99 -8.34
N GLN A 79 5.57 22.90 -9.10
CA GLN A 79 5.77 24.35 -8.97
C GLN A 79 7.25 24.80 -9.00
N GLY A 80 8.08 24.09 -9.78
CA GLY A 80 9.51 24.38 -9.89
C GLY A 80 10.40 23.80 -8.77
N LEU A 81 9.80 23.10 -7.80
CA LEU A 81 10.53 22.38 -6.76
C LEU A 81 10.57 20.88 -7.10
N GLU A 82 11.74 20.26 -6.96
CA GLU A 82 11.84 18.81 -7.01
C GLU A 82 11.15 18.22 -5.78
N VAL A 83 10.19 17.32 -6.00
CA VAL A 83 9.41 16.70 -4.94
C VAL A 83 9.42 15.19 -5.09
N ARG A 84 9.36 14.51 -3.93
CA ARG A 84 9.07 13.09 -3.81
C ARG A 84 7.95 12.93 -2.79
N VAL A 85 6.92 12.16 -3.15
CA VAL A 85 5.77 11.85 -2.31
C VAL A 85 5.62 10.34 -2.28
N PHE A 86 5.37 9.76 -1.11
CA PHE A 86 5.34 8.32 -0.95
C PHE A 86 4.53 7.93 0.30
N ASP A 87 4.08 6.68 0.33
CA ASP A 87 3.51 6.07 1.53
C ASP A 87 4.61 5.38 2.33
N TYR A 88 4.72 5.72 3.61
CA TYR A 88 5.65 5.08 4.56
C TYR A 88 4.87 4.20 5.53
N TRP A 89 5.39 2.99 5.79
CA TRP A 89 4.82 2.02 6.73
C TRP A 89 5.92 1.40 7.59
N TYR A 90 5.59 1.09 8.85
CA TYR A 90 6.49 0.55 9.87
C TYR A 90 5.71 -0.05 11.04
#